data_AF-A0A935VXN1-F1
#
_entry.id   AF-A0A935VXN1-F1
#
_cell.length_a   1.000
_cell.length_b   1.000
_cell.length_c   1.000
_cell.angle_alpha   90.00
_cell.angle_beta   90.00
_cell.angle_gamma   90.00
#
_symmetry.space_group_name_H-M   'P 1'
#
loop_
_entity.id
_entity.type
_entity.pdbx_description
1 polymer ?
#
loop_
_entity_poly.entity_id
_entity_poly.type
_entity_poly.pdbx_seq_one_letter_code
_entity_poly.pdbx_strand_id
1 'polypeptide(L)'
;MRAMILAAGLGTRMRPLTDERAKPALPVRGRPVISLLLELLARQGIREVMINLHYLPDTIRRAVDADCPAGLDVTWSEEEKPLGTGGGIRRAAEFLRASETCVVLAGDMLIDVDLPTLAARHRARGCDVTLVLRRDPREATFGSVGVDEAGHVRRIGRHPVGDAASKSGAPLPETARGLFTSIRFFERAVLADWPDQEVFEDLRDWLMPRAARGALSLAAEVVDPRECVWEPVGTPAEYLDVNLTPPAMPSLGGDATAWTGDVEIVGAGRDVVAARSVRIPADARLTRCVVWEDAVLPAGVRATDGVFGARGFHPAAAEADQRGAA
;
A
#
# COMPACT_ATOMS: atom_id res chain seq x y z
N MET A 1 18.65 -0.81 -7.29
CA MET A 1 17.31 -0.63 -7.89
C MET A 1 16.73 0.66 -7.36
N ARG A 2 15.99 1.41 -8.18
CA ARG A 2 15.20 2.56 -7.71
C ARG A 2 13.77 2.12 -7.39
N ALA A 3 13.13 2.81 -6.46
CA ALA A 3 11.75 2.54 -6.08
C ALA A 3 10.84 3.75 -6.25
N MET A 4 9.56 3.50 -6.53
CA MET A 4 8.50 4.50 -6.38
C MET A 4 7.45 4.02 -5.39
N ILE A 5 7.05 4.89 -4.46
CA ILE A 5 5.87 4.70 -3.61
C ILE A 5 4.74 5.56 -4.16
N LEU A 6 3.61 4.93 -4.46
CA LEU A 6 2.39 5.63 -4.83
C LEU A 6 1.65 6.13 -3.59
N ALA A 7 1.59 7.45 -3.42
CA ALA A 7 1.04 8.13 -2.25
C ALA A 7 0.07 9.28 -2.58
N ALA A 8 -0.24 9.51 -3.86
CA ALA A 8 -1.14 10.59 -4.31
C ALA A 8 -2.66 10.29 -4.18
N GLY A 9 -3.05 9.15 -3.60
CA GLY A 9 -4.46 8.76 -3.48
C GLY A 9 -5.25 9.58 -2.44
N LEU A 10 -6.53 9.84 -2.72
CA LEU A 10 -7.42 10.61 -1.83
C LEU A 10 -7.80 9.87 -0.52
N GLY A 11 -7.70 8.54 -0.49
CA GLY A 11 -8.03 7.74 0.70
C GLY A 11 -9.48 7.91 1.18
N THR A 12 -10.45 8.10 0.28
CA THR A 12 -11.83 8.44 0.64
C THR A 12 -12.53 7.41 1.53
N ARG A 13 -12.20 6.12 1.37
CA ARG A 13 -12.72 5.02 2.21
C ARG A 13 -12.24 5.05 3.66
N MET A 14 -11.20 5.85 3.95
CA MET A 14 -10.63 6.04 5.28
C MET A 14 -11.17 7.27 6.00
N ARG A 15 -12.08 8.03 5.39
CA ARG A 15 -12.73 9.16 6.07
C ARG A 15 -13.49 8.68 7.30
N PRO A 16 -13.52 9.49 8.38
CA PRO A 16 -12.97 10.85 8.49
C PRO A 16 -11.46 10.93 8.79
N LEU A 17 -10.76 9.82 9.04
CA LEU A 17 -9.33 9.84 9.40
C LEU A 17 -8.47 10.53 8.35
N THR A 18 -8.81 10.34 7.07
CA THR A 18 -8.10 10.98 5.97
C THR A 18 -8.38 12.46 5.79
N ASP A 19 -9.39 13.03 6.46
CA ASP A 19 -9.61 14.48 6.44
C ASP A 19 -8.58 15.24 7.31
N GLU A 20 -7.81 14.51 8.13
CA GLU A 20 -6.73 15.02 8.97
C GLU A 20 -5.34 14.73 8.41
N ARG A 21 -5.13 13.51 7.88
CA ARG A 21 -3.82 13.04 7.37
C ARG A 21 -3.97 12.25 6.08
N ALA A 22 -3.04 12.40 5.14
CA ALA A 22 -3.01 11.52 3.98
C ALA A 22 -2.85 10.06 4.45
N LYS A 23 -3.44 9.12 3.73
CA LYS A 23 -3.45 7.70 4.13
C LYS A 23 -2.03 7.14 4.44
N PRO A 24 -0.99 7.41 3.63
CA PRO A 24 0.38 6.96 3.96
C PRO A 24 0.97 7.58 5.23
N ALA A 25 0.44 8.72 5.68
CA ALA A 25 0.88 9.41 6.90
C ALA A 25 0.12 8.96 8.16
N LEU A 26 -0.87 8.06 8.04
CA LEU A 26 -1.59 7.54 9.20
C LEU A 26 -0.66 6.67 10.07
N PRO A 27 -0.63 6.89 11.40
CA PRO A 27 0.25 6.13 12.27
C PRO A 27 -0.33 4.75 12.55
N VAL A 28 0.42 3.68 12.30
CA VAL A 28 0.13 2.32 12.77
C VAL A 28 1.15 1.98 13.85
N ARG A 29 0.68 1.64 15.05
CA ARG A 29 1.53 1.41 16.23
C ARG A 29 2.48 2.59 16.50
N GLY A 30 2.00 3.81 16.28
CA GLY A 30 2.78 5.04 16.48
C GLY A 30 3.76 5.40 15.38
N ARG A 31 3.80 4.66 14.26
CA ARG A 31 4.64 5.01 13.11
C ARG A 31 3.84 5.16 11.83
N PRO A 32 4.06 6.22 11.03
CA PRO A 32 3.39 6.37 9.75
C PRO A 32 3.63 5.17 8.82
N VAL A 33 2.60 4.75 8.07
CA VAL A 33 2.72 3.66 7.07
C VAL A 33 3.87 3.93 6.10
N ILE A 34 4.04 5.17 5.65
CA ILE A 34 5.12 5.57 4.74
C ILE A 34 6.51 5.34 5.36
N SER A 35 6.69 5.59 6.65
CA SER A 35 7.97 5.40 7.33
C SER A 35 8.33 3.91 7.44
N LEU A 36 7.35 3.05 7.73
CA LEU A 36 7.53 1.59 7.72
C LEU A 36 7.94 1.08 6.33
N LEU A 37 7.33 1.62 5.27
CA LEU A 37 7.70 1.29 3.89
C LEU A 37 9.10 1.76 3.52
N LEU A 38 9.49 2.97 3.90
CA LEU A 38 10.84 3.48 3.66
C LEU A 38 11.88 2.63 4.40
N GLU A 39 11.59 2.22 5.63
CA GLU A 39 12.47 1.32 6.38
C GLU A 39 12.58 -0.06 5.74
N LEU A 40 11.47 -0.64 5.26
CA LEU A 40 11.51 -1.87 4.46
C LEU A 40 12.43 -1.69 3.26
N LEU A 41 12.23 -0.65 2.44
CA LEU A 41 13.06 -0.38 1.26
C LEU A 41 14.54 -0.25 1.62
N ALA A 42 14.87 0.50 2.67
CA ALA A 42 16.24 0.69 3.13
C ALA A 42 16.89 -0.63 3.59
N ARG A 43 16.15 -1.46 4.36
CA ARG A 43 16.63 -2.78 4.81
C ARG A 43 16.77 -3.78 3.66
N GLN A 44 15.98 -3.61 2.60
CA GLN A 44 16.08 -4.36 1.34
C GLN A 44 17.15 -3.80 0.38
N GLY A 45 17.97 -2.85 0.82
CA GLY A 45 19.10 -2.31 0.06
C GLY A 45 18.73 -1.28 -1.02
N ILE A 46 17.49 -0.79 -1.02
CA ILE A 46 17.05 0.29 -1.91
C ILE A 46 17.38 1.63 -1.23
N ARG A 47 18.05 2.53 -1.98
CA ARG A 47 18.59 3.79 -1.45
C ARG A 47 18.02 5.04 -2.12
N GLU A 48 17.33 4.89 -3.24
CA GLU A 48 16.73 6.00 -3.99
C GLU A 48 15.25 5.71 -4.18
N VAL A 49 14.40 6.59 -3.65
CA VAL A 49 12.95 6.43 -3.63
C VAL A 49 12.27 7.70 -4.13
N MET A 50 11.33 7.55 -5.06
CA MET A 50 10.43 8.63 -5.45
C MET A 50 9.04 8.43 -4.83
N ILE A 51 8.44 9.49 -4.30
CA ILE A 51 7.09 9.45 -3.72
C ILE A 51 6.24 10.49 -4.45
N ASN A 52 5.13 10.07 -5.06
CA ASN A 52 4.19 11.03 -5.64
C ASN A 52 3.21 11.59 -4.60
N LEU A 53 2.91 12.87 -4.70
CA LEU A 53 2.14 13.61 -3.69
C LEU A 53 0.97 14.35 -4.34
N HIS A 54 -0.19 14.32 -3.69
CA HIS A 54 -1.35 15.11 -4.12
C HIS A 54 -2.23 15.52 -2.94
N TYR A 55 -2.83 14.55 -2.24
CA TYR A 55 -3.77 14.81 -1.14
C TYR A 55 -3.03 14.98 0.20
N LEU A 56 -3.25 16.11 0.88
CA LEU A 56 -2.60 16.51 2.14
C LEU A 56 -1.07 16.22 2.16
N PRO A 57 -0.32 16.69 1.16
CA PRO A 57 1.05 16.25 0.91
C PRO A 57 2.01 16.59 2.06
N ASP A 58 1.75 17.68 2.78
CA ASP A 58 2.55 18.08 3.95
C ASP A 58 2.51 17.07 5.09
N THR A 59 1.44 16.28 5.20
CA THR A 59 1.35 15.23 6.23
C THR A 59 2.33 14.10 5.94
N ILE A 60 2.54 13.77 4.66
CA ILE A 60 3.52 12.78 4.22
C ILE A 60 4.94 13.34 4.35
N ARG A 61 5.17 14.59 3.94
CA ARG A 61 6.48 15.25 4.11
C ARG A 61 6.92 15.24 5.58
N ARG A 62 6.06 15.68 6.49
CA ARG A 62 6.34 15.65 7.94
C ARG A 62 6.63 14.24 8.46
N ALA A 63 5.89 13.23 8.00
CA ALA A 63 6.11 11.84 8.40
C ALA A 63 7.49 11.32 7.94
N VAL A 64 7.90 11.67 6.71
CA VAL A 64 9.22 11.31 6.18
C VAL A 64 10.32 12.09 6.88
N ASP A 65 10.16 13.40 7.07
CA ASP A 65 11.16 14.23 7.77
C ASP A 65 11.42 13.74 9.20
N ALA A 66 10.40 13.21 9.88
CA ALA A 66 10.51 12.71 11.24
C ALA A 66 11.17 11.32 11.35
N ASP A 67 11.04 10.45 10.33
CA ASP A 67 11.36 9.02 10.44
C ASP A 67 11.91 8.42 9.12
N CYS A 68 12.71 9.20 8.38
CA CYS A 68 13.40 8.70 7.19
C CYS A 68 14.65 7.89 7.59
N PRO A 69 14.82 6.65 7.10
CA PRO A 69 16.02 5.86 7.35
C PRO A 69 17.29 6.53 6.84
N ALA A 70 18.38 6.41 7.60
CA ALA A 70 19.67 6.97 7.23
C ALA A 70 20.19 6.41 5.89
N GLY A 71 20.65 7.32 5.02
CA GLY A 71 21.20 7.00 3.70
C GLY A 71 20.14 6.67 2.64
N LEU A 72 18.86 6.95 2.89
CA LEU A 72 17.80 6.91 1.90
C LEU A 72 17.64 8.31 1.27
N ASP A 73 17.69 8.39 -0.05
CA ASP A 73 17.41 9.60 -0.82
C ASP A 73 15.96 9.57 -1.30
N VAL A 74 15.17 10.57 -0.88
CA VAL A 74 13.74 10.68 -1.17
C VAL A 74 13.48 11.87 -2.07
N THR A 75 12.96 11.59 -3.26
CA THR A 75 12.54 12.61 -4.24
C THR A 75 11.02 12.72 -4.29
N TRP A 76 10.49 13.93 -4.38
CA TRP A 76 9.06 14.19 -4.46
C TRP A 76 8.59 14.38 -5.89
N SER A 77 7.44 13.80 -6.24
CA SER A 77 6.74 14.05 -7.51
C SER A 77 5.34 14.61 -7.24
N GLU A 78 5.21 15.93 -7.21
CA GLU A 78 3.95 16.61 -6.89
C GLU A 78 2.98 16.62 -8.07
N GLU A 79 1.73 16.23 -7.82
CA GLU A 79 0.63 16.21 -8.77
C GLU A 79 -0.41 17.29 -8.44
N GLU A 80 -0.67 18.21 -9.38
CA GLU A 80 -1.71 19.23 -9.23
C GLU A 80 -3.12 18.61 -9.20
N LYS A 81 -3.30 17.47 -9.87
CA LYS A 81 -4.52 16.65 -9.93
C LYS A 81 -4.13 15.18 -9.86
N PRO A 82 -5.00 14.27 -9.37
CA PRO A 82 -4.69 12.85 -9.36
C PRO A 82 -4.46 12.33 -10.79
N LEU A 83 -3.28 11.77 -11.06
CA LEU A 83 -2.93 11.27 -12.39
C LEU A 83 -3.25 9.79 -12.62
N GLY A 84 -3.82 9.13 -11.61
CA GLY A 84 -3.93 7.68 -11.58
C GLY A 84 -2.57 7.01 -11.38
N THR A 85 -2.58 5.72 -11.13
CA THR A 85 -1.35 4.96 -10.84
C THR A 85 -0.35 4.98 -12.01
N GLY A 86 -0.85 4.91 -13.25
CA GLY A 86 -0.04 4.92 -14.46
C GLY A 86 0.51 6.30 -14.80
N GLY A 87 -0.30 7.35 -14.63
CA GLY A 87 0.14 8.73 -14.84
C GLY A 87 1.25 9.14 -13.85
N GLY A 88 1.14 8.72 -12.58
CA GLY A 88 2.20 8.89 -11.59
C GLY A 88 3.50 8.18 -11.97
N ILE A 89 3.43 6.91 -12.39
CA ILE A 89 4.61 6.16 -12.87
C ILE A 89 5.23 6.84 -14.09
N ARG A 90 4.42 7.33 -15.03
CA ARG A 90 4.91 8.04 -16.22
C ARG A 90 5.71 9.29 -15.85
N ARG A 91 5.27 10.07 -14.87
CA ARG A 91 6.03 11.23 -14.39
C ARG A 91 7.34 10.85 -13.70
N ALA A 92 7.37 9.69 -13.05
CA ALA A 92 8.58 9.13 -12.43
C ALA A 92 9.51 8.39 -13.41
N ALA A 93 9.17 8.31 -14.70
CA ALA A 93 9.83 7.41 -15.64
C ALA A 93 11.33 7.67 -15.79
N GLU A 94 11.76 8.93 -15.91
CA GLU A 94 13.18 9.29 -16.02
C GLU A 94 13.96 8.83 -14.79
N PHE A 95 13.42 9.08 -13.59
CA PHE A 95 14.00 8.62 -12.34
C PHE A 95 14.10 7.10 -12.31
N LEU A 96 13.02 6.37 -12.60
CA LEU A 96 12.98 4.91 -12.52
C LEU A 96 13.93 4.24 -13.52
N ARG A 97 14.07 4.80 -14.73
CA ARG A 97 14.92 4.29 -15.81
C ARG A 97 16.42 4.36 -15.57
N ALA A 98 16.87 5.11 -14.55
CA ALA A 98 18.28 5.14 -14.18
C ALA A 98 18.76 3.84 -13.51
N SER A 99 17.84 2.91 -13.21
CA SER A 99 18.16 1.51 -12.91
C SER A 99 17.58 0.59 -13.99
N GLU A 100 18.27 -0.50 -14.32
CA GLU A 100 17.76 -1.50 -15.27
C GLU A 100 16.40 -2.07 -14.80
N THR A 101 16.36 -2.56 -13.56
CA THR A 101 15.12 -2.97 -12.88
C THR A 101 14.75 -1.98 -11.78
N CYS A 102 13.49 -1.53 -11.76
CA CYS A 102 12.91 -0.74 -10.68
C CYS A 102 11.68 -1.41 -10.06
N VAL A 103 11.26 -0.94 -8.88
CA VAL A 103 10.08 -1.43 -8.17
C VAL A 103 9.09 -0.30 -7.91
N VAL A 104 7.80 -0.57 -8.07
CA VAL A 104 6.72 0.34 -7.68
C VAL A 104 5.83 -0.37 -6.69
N LEU A 105 5.43 0.34 -5.64
CA LEU A 105 4.55 -0.16 -4.58
C LEU A 105 3.53 0.91 -4.15
N ALA A 106 2.41 0.47 -3.57
CA ALA A 106 1.43 1.39 -2.98
C ALA A 106 1.85 1.79 -1.55
N GLY A 107 1.60 3.06 -1.20
CA GLY A 107 1.94 3.64 0.10
C GLY A 107 0.93 3.41 1.21
N ASP A 108 0.03 2.43 1.08
CA ASP A 108 -1.30 2.50 1.68
C ASP A 108 -1.70 1.22 2.47
N MET A 109 -0.70 0.44 2.86
CA MET A 109 -0.86 -0.86 3.51
C MET A 109 0.43 -1.26 4.22
N LEU A 110 0.33 -2.16 5.20
CA LEU A 110 1.52 -2.80 5.75
C LEU A 110 1.93 -3.95 4.83
N ILE A 111 3.21 -3.95 4.45
CA ILE A 111 3.80 -4.98 3.62
C ILE A 111 5.19 -5.30 4.12
N ASP A 112 5.55 -6.58 4.08
CA ASP A 112 6.91 -7.04 4.33
C ASP A 112 7.19 -8.23 3.43
N VAL A 113 8.25 -8.13 2.63
CA VAL A 113 8.60 -9.10 1.58
C VAL A 113 10.07 -8.92 1.18
N ASP A 114 10.71 -10.02 0.78
CA ASP A 114 12.08 -10.03 0.25
C ASP A 114 12.13 -9.51 -1.20
N LEU A 115 12.30 -8.19 -1.34
CA LEU A 115 12.37 -7.52 -2.64
C LEU A 115 13.60 -7.93 -3.49
N PRO A 116 14.82 -8.11 -2.94
CA PRO A 116 15.99 -8.59 -3.69
C PRO A 116 15.77 -9.96 -4.32
N THR A 117 15.20 -10.91 -3.58
CA THR A 117 14.89 -12.25 -4.10
C THR A 117 13.85 -12.17 -5.22
N LEU A 118 12.77 -11.40 -5.03
CA LEU A 118 11.76 -11.22 -6.07
C LEU A 118 12.30 -10.50 -7.32
N ALA A 119 13.16 -9.52 -7.15
CA ALA A 119 13.84 -8.85 -8.26
C ALA A 119 14.76 -9.80 -9.03
N ALA A 120 15.48 -10.69 -8.34
CA ALA A 120 16.30 -11.71 -8.99
C ALA A 120 15.44 -12.69 -9.80
N ARG A 121 14.29 -13.12 -9.28
CA ARG A 121 13.32 -13.97 -10.00
C ARG A 121 12.73 -13.26 -11.22
N HIS A 122 12.39 -11.98 -11.10
CA HIS A 122 11.93 -11.14 -12.22
C HIS A 122 12.96 -11.10 -13.35
N ARG A 123 14.23 -10.79 -13.02
CA ARG A 123 15.33 -10.76 -14.01
C ARG A 123 15.58 -12.14 -14.65
N ALA A 124 15.55 -13.20 -13.85
CA ALA A 124 15.76 -14.56 -14.34
C ALA A 124 14.67 -15.01 -15.32
N ARG A 125 13.43 -14.52 -15.13
CA ARG A 125 12.31 -14.79 -16.04
C ARG A 125 12.45 -14.01 -17.36
N GLY A 126 13.12 -12.86 -17.35
CA GLY A 126 13.30 -12.03 -18.54
C GLY A 126 12.00 -11.39 -19.04
N CYS A 127 11.05 -11.15 -18.13
CA CYS A 127 9.81 -10.44 -18.47
C CYS A 127 9.96 -8.93 -18.30
N ASP A 128 9.20 -8.19 -19.09
CA ASP A 128 9.12 -6.72 -19.07
C ASP A 128 8.56 -6.20 -17.74
N VAL A 129 7.51 -6.87 -17.23
CA VAL A 129 6.85 -6.52 -15.96
C VAL A 129 6.53 -7.78 -15.17
N THR A 130 6.73 -7.74 -13.85
CA THR A 130 6.28 -8.81 -12.94
C THR A 130 5.48 -8.23 -11.79
N LEU A 131 4.21 -8.66 -11.68
CA LEU A 131 3.35 -8.37 -10.54
C LEU A 131 3.68 -9.33 -9.39
N VAL A 132 3.67 -8.85 -8.15
CA VAL A 132 3.78 -9.73 -6.98
C VAL A 132 2.36 -10.05 -6.49
N LEU A 133 2.06 -11.34 -6.42
CA LEU A 133 0.77 -11.85 -5.97
C LEU A 133 0.96 -12.66 -4.71
N ARG A 134 0.04 -12.55 -3.75
CA ARG A 134 0.03 -13.35 -2.54
C ARG A 134 -1.16 -14.31 -2.59
N ARG A 135 -0.97 -15.58 -2.25
CA ARG A 135 -2.12 -16.48 -2.00
C ARG A 135 -2.85 -15.96 -0.78
N ASP A 136 -4.14 -15.62 -0.89
CA ASP A 136 -4.90 -15.06 0.22
C ASP A 136 -6.38 -15.43 0.08
N PRO A 137 -7.04 -15.97 1.13
CA PRO A 137 -8.48 -16.22 1.09
C PRO A 137 -9.32 -14.94 0.88
N ARG A 138 -8.77 -13.76 1.19
CA ARG A 138 -9.38 -12.43 0.96
C ARG A 138 -9.43 -12.04 -0.52
N GLU A 139 -8.98 -12.89 -1.45
CA GLU A 139 -9.15 -12.69 -2.90
C GLU A 139 -10.61 -12.48 -3.32
N ALA A 140 -11.57 -13.00 -2.55
CA ALA A 140 -13.01 -12.78 -2.79
C ALA A 140 -13.42 -11.31 -2.61
N THR A 141 -12.72 -10.56 -1.76
CA THR A 141 -12.99 -9.16 -1.43
C THR A 141 -12.15 -8.21 -2.30
N PHE A 142 -10.86 -8.50 -2.46
CA PHE A 142 -9.92 -7.62 -3.16
C PHE A 142 -9.72 -7.96 -4.64
N GLY A 143 -10.23 -9.11 -5.09
CA GLY A 143 -9.99 -9.65 -6.42
C GLY A 143 -8.71 -10.48 -6.48
N SER A 144 -8.50 -11.12 -7.64
CA SER A 144 -7.34 -11.95 -7.92
C SER A 144 -6.79 -11.70 -9.32
N VAL A 145 -5.51 -12.02 -9.49
CA VAL A 145 -4.83 -12.13 -10.78
C VAL A 145 -4.55 -13.60 -11.06
N GLY A 146 -4.93 -14.07 -12.24
CA GLY A 146 -4.71 -15.44 -12.69
C GLY A 146 -3.50 -15.52 -13.62
N VAL A 147 -2.73 -16.61 -13.50
CA VAL A 147 -1.53 -16.88 -14.31
C VAL A 147 -1.54 -18.28 -14.92
N ASP A 148 -0.80 -18.46 -16.01
CA ASP A 148 -0.51 -19.78 -16.58
C ASP A 148 0.72 -20.46 -15.96
N GLU A 149 1.08 -21.65 -16.47
CA GLU A 149 2.23 -22.44 -16.01
C GLU A 149 3.58 -21.71 -16.13
N ALA A 150 3.71 -20.81 -17.11
CA ALA A 150 4.91 -20.00 -17.28
C ALA A 150 4.91 -18.74 -16.40
N GLY A 151 3.84 -18.50 -15.64
CA GLY A 151 3.66 -17.31 -14.82
C GLY A 151 3.19 -16.08 -15.60
N HIS A 152 2.76 -16.22 -16.85
CA HIS A 152 2.19 -15.09 -17.59
C HIS A 152 0.79 -14.76 -17.08
N VAL A 153 0.48 -13.47 -16.97
CA VAL A 153 -0.82 -13.01 -16.53
C VAL A 153 -1.87 -13.31 -17.60
N ARG A 154 -2.93 -14.01 -17.19
CA ARG A 154 -4.08 -14.39 -18.02
C ARG A 154 -5.36 -13.65 -17.67
N ARG A 155 -5.46 -13.13 -16.44
CA ARG A 155 -6.62 -12.38 -15.97
C ARG A 155 -6.24 -11.43 -14.84
N ILE A 156 -6.82 -10.24 -14.82
CA ILE A 156 -6.80 -9.31 -13.69
C ILE A 156 -8.26 -9.00 -13.30
N GLY A 157 -8.65 -9.39 -12.09
CA GLY A 157 -10.04 -9.29 -11.64
C GLY A 157 -10.95 -10.14 -12.53
N ARG A 158 -11.88 -9.51 -13.25
CA ARG A 158 -12.78 -10.18 -14.20
C ARG A 158 -12.32 -10.06 -15.66
N HIS A 159 -11.23 -9.34 -15.92
CA HIS A 159 -10.80 -9.00 -17.26
C HIS A 159 -9.68 -9.92 -17.73
N PRO A 160 -9.83 -10.62 -18.87
CA PRO A 160 -8.76 -11.45 -19.42
C PRO A 160 -7.62 -10.59 -19.99
N VAL A 161 -6.43 -11.17 -20.03
CA VAL A 161 -5.22 -10.60 -20.61
C VAL A 161 -4.69 -11.58 -21.66
N GLY A 162 -4.78 -11.19 -22.93
CA GLY A 162 -4.33 -12.00 -24.06
C GLY A 162 -5.30 -12.04 -25.23
N ASP A 163 -4.73 -12.13 -26.43
CA ASP A 163 -5.42 -12.05 -27.72
C ASP A 163 -6.47 -13.16 -27.96
N ALA A 164 -6.24 -14.36 -27.41
CA ALA A 164 -7.13 -15.50 -27.58
C ALA A 164 -8.44 -15.39 -26.75
N ALA A 165 -8.40 -14.78 -25.58
CA ALA A 165 -9.61 -14.54 -24.78
C ALA A 165 -10.46 -13.41 -25.34
N SER A 166 -9.84 -12.36 -25.90
CA SER A 166 -10.60 -11.24 -26.48
C SER A 166 -11.41 -11.66 -27.72
N LYS A 167 -10.96 -12.70 -28.43
CA LYS A 167 -11.59 -13.19 -29.67
C LYS A 167 -12.64 -14.29 -29.42
N SER A 168 -12.45 -15.12 -28.40
CA SER A 168 -13.34 -16.27 -28.13
C SER A 168 -14.33 -16.07 -26.98
N GLY A 169 -14.11 -15.07 -26.11
CA GLY A 169 -14.88 -14.88 -24.88
C GLY A 169 -14.68 -15.98 -23.82
N ALA A 170 -13.89 -17.02 -24.12
CA ALA A 170 -13.60 -18.10 -23.20
C ALA A 170 -12.43 -17.72 -22.25
N PRO A 171 -12.48 -18.12 -20.97
CA PRO A 171 -11.36 -17.93 -20.05
C PRO A 171 -10.10 -18.64 -20.56
N LEU A 172 -8.95 -17.98 -20.45
CA LEU A 172 -7.66 -18.63 -20.67
C LEU A 172 -7.38 -19.60 -19.51
N PRO A 173 -6.69 -20.72 -19.77
CA PRO A 173 -6.33 -21.65 -18.70
C PRO A 173 -5.42 -20.97 -17.68
N GLU A 174 -5.76 -21.14 -16.40
CA GLU A 174 -5.01 -20.64 -15.25
C GLU A 174 -4.52 -21.81 -14.41
N THR A 175 -3.23 -21.81 -14.05
CA THR A 175 -2.63 -22.83 -13.17
C THR A 175 -2.48 -22.34 -11.74
N ALA A 176 -2.43 -21.01 -11.54
CA ALA A 176 -2.40 -20.38 -10.23
C ALA A 176 -3.08 -19.01 -10.23
N ARG A 177 -3.39 -18.51 -9.04
CA ARG A 177 -3.90 -17.15 -8.83
C ARG A 177 -3.47 -16.60 -7.47
N GLY A 178 -3.52 -15.28 -7.32
CA GLY A 178 -3.31 -14.62 -6.04
C GLY A 178 -3.84 -13.18 -6.02
N LEU A 179 -3.92 -12.62 -4.81
CA LEU A 179 -4.23 -11.22 -4.55
C LEU A 179 -3.05 -10.36 -4.98
N PHE A 180 -3.29 -9.28 -5.72
CA PHE A 180 -2.23 -8.35 -6.13
C PHE A 180 -1.76 -7.50 -4.95
N THR A 181 -0.47 -7.58 -4.61
CA THR A 181 0.09 -6.89 -3.43
C THR A 181 0.37 -5.41 -3.66
N SER A 182 0.03 -4.88 -4.84
CA SER A 182 0.43 -3.57 -5.34
C SER A 182 1.93 -3.42 -5.62
N ILE A 183 2.74 -4.47 -5.43
CA ILE A 183 4.16 -4.48 -5.83
C ILE A 183 4.30 -4.99 -7.25
N ARG A 184 5.11 -4.27 -8.02
CA ARG A 184 5.41 -4.60 -9.41
C ARG A 184 6.84 -4.19 -9.75
N PHE A 185 7.54 -5.09 -10.43
CA PHE A 185 8.86 -4.83 -10.99
C PHE A 185 8.73 -4.47 -12.47
N PHE A 186 9.55 -3.53 -12.91
CA PHE A 186 9.63 -3.11 -14.30
C PHE A 186 11.08 -3.12 -14.77
N GLU A 187 11.29 -3.58 -15.99
CA GLU A 187 12.50 -3.28 -16.74
C GLU A 187 12.37 -1.90 -17.40
N ARG A 188 13.48 -1.15 -17.42
CA ARG A 188 13.51 0.26 -17.87
C ARG A 188 12.98 0.48 -19.29
N ALA A 189 13.06 -0.53 -20.16
CA ALA A 189 12.62 -0.45 -21.54
C ALA A 189 11.09 -0.24 -21.65
N VAL A 190 10.32 -0.77 -20.69
CA VAL A 190 8.86 -0.65 -20.65
C VAL A 190 8.41 0.78 -20.41
N LEU A 191 9.21 1.52 -19.62
CA LEU A 191 8.98 2.92 -19.22
C LEU A 191 9.28 3.92 -20.35
N ALA A 192 9.07 3.54 -21.61
CA ALA A 192 9.31 4.35 -22.80
C ALA A 192 8.04 4.62 -23.61
N ASP A 193 6.98 3.83 -23.40
CA ASP A 193 5.78 3.81 -24.23
C ASP A 193 4.54 3.81 -23.34
N TRP A 194 3.62 4.72 -23.62
CA TRP A 194 2.53 5.14 -22.74
C TRP A 194 1.25 5.33 -23.56
N PRO A 195 0.07 5.17 -22.95
CA PRO A 195 -1.17 5.56 -23.62
C PRO A 195 -1.21 7.08 -23.84
N ASP A 196 -1.89 7.51 -24.91
CA ASP A 196 -2.09 8.92 -25.25
C ASP A 196 -3.18 9.56 -24.37
N GLN A 197 -2.91 9.60 -23.08
CA GLN A 197 -3.75 10.25 -22.07
C GLN A 197 -2.92 10.57 -20.83
N GLU A 198 -3.32 11.60 -20.09
CA GLU A 198 -2.55 12.06 -18.93
C GLU A 198 -2.89 11.31 -17.64
N VAL A 199 -4.18 11.08 -17.42
CA VAL A 199 -4.71 10.41 -16.24
C VAL A 199 -5.07 8.99 -16.60
N PHE A 200 -4.40 8.00 -16.01
CA PHE A 200 -4.65 6.59 -16.33
C PHE A 200 -4.15 5.63 -15.25
N GLU A 201 -4.77 4.45 -15.21
CA GLU A 201 -4.39 3.36 -14.33
C GLU A 201 -3.38 2.44 -15.01
N ASP A 202 -2.32 2.07 -14.29
CA ASP A 202 -1.18 1.34 -14.85
C ASP A 202 -1.58 -0.05 -15.37
N LEU A 203 -2.39 -0.80 -14.62
CA LEU A 203 -2.84 -2.12 -15.05
C LEU A 203 -3.85 -2.03 -16.19
N ARG A 204 -4.98 -1.33 -15.96
CA ARG A 204 -6.14 -1.34 -16.85
C ARG A 204 -5.85 -0.65 -18.19
N ASP A 205 -5.22 0.52 -18.14
CA ASP A 205 -5.14 1.41 -19.29
C ASP A 205 -3.80 1.32 -20.03
N TRP A 206 -2.79 0.70 -19.42
CA TRP A 206 -1.43 0.63 -19.97
C TRP A 206 -0.91 -0.80 -20.12
N LEU A 207 -0.74 -1.54 -19.03
CA LEU A 207 -0.07 -2.85 -19.05
C LEU A 207 -0.93 -3.94 -19.70
N MET A 208 -2.21 -4.05 -19.30
CA MET A 208 -3.09 -5.09 -19.85
C MET A 208 -3.30 -4.93 -21.37
N PRO A 209 -3.60 -3.74 -21.93
CA PRO A 209 -3.79 -3.59 -23.37
C PRO A 209 -2.50 -3.88 -24.17
N ARG A 210 -1.33 -3.53 -23.64
CA ARG A 210 -0.04 -3.82 -24.30
C ARG A 210 0.30 -5.31 -24.25
N ALA A 211 0.10 -5.95 -23.10
CA ALA A 211 0.28 -7.39 -22.96
C ALA A 211 -0.68 -8.18 -23.88
N ALA A 212 -1.94 -7.76 -23.98
CA ALA A 212 -2.93 -8.41 -24.82
C ALA A 212 -2.53 -8.43 -26.31
N ARG A 213 -1.86 -7.37 -26.79
CA ARG A 213 -1.35 -7.24 -28.16
C ARG A 213 0.06 -7.82 -28.35
N GLY A 214 0.65 -8.43 -27.33
CA GLY A 214 2.02 -8.96 -27.37
C GLY A 214 3.12 -7.88 -27.42
N ALA A 215 2.79 -6.63 -27.06
CA ALA A 215 3.73 -5.50 -27.08
C ALA A 215 4.63 -5.43 -25.83
N LEU A 216 4.32 -6.24 -24.81
CA LEU A 216 5.17 -6.50 -23.64
C LEU A 216 4.81 -7.85 -23.02
N SER A 217 5.72 -8.40 -22.24
CA SER A 217 5.55 -9.61 -21.44
C SER A 217 5.14 -9.25 -19.99
N LEU A 218 3.89 -9.53 -19.64
CA LEU A 218 3.34 -9.31 -18.29
C LEU A 218 3.27 -10.64 -17.53
N ALA A 219 4.11 -10.81 -16.53
CA ALA A 219 4.15 -11.99 -15.67
C ALA A 219 3.72 -11.65 -14.23
N ALA A 220 3.56 -12.68 -13.41
CA ALA A 220 3.40 -12.52 -11.98
C ALA A 220 4.16 -13.60 -11.19
N GLU A 221 4.57 -13.23 -9.98
CA GLU A 221 5.15 -14.14 -8.99
C GLU A 221 4.13 -14.38 -7.89
N VAL A 222 3.69 -15.63 -7.73
CA VAL A 222 2.73 -16.01 -6.68
C VAL A 222 3.48 -16.53 -5.47
N VAL A 223 3.45 -15.77 -4.37
CA VAL A 223 4.14 -16.09 -3.11
C VAL A 223 3.20 -16.61 -2.03
N ASP A 224 3.75 -17.35 -1.08
CA ASP A 224 3.02 -17.83 0.10
C ASP A 224 2.76 -16.68 1.11
N PRO A 225 1.66 -16.72 1.89
CA PRO A 225 1.45 -15.80 3.01
C PRO A 225 2.62 -15.61 3.96
N ARG A 226 3.46 -16.65 4.13
CA ARG A 226 4.63 -16.60 5.01
C ARG A 226 5.81 -15.82 4.42
N GLU A 227 5.84 -15.66 3.09
CA GLU A 227 6.88 -14.93 2.37
C GLU A 227 6.51 -13.45 2.15
N CYS A 228 5.22 -13.11 2.28
CA CYS A 228 4.72 -11.75 2.12
C CYS A 228 3.67 -11.42 3.17
N VAL A 229 4.05 -10.59 4.14
CA VAL A 229 3.08 -9.93 5.02
C VAL A 229 2.31 -8.93 4.18
N TRP A 230 0.98 -8.91 4.32
CA TRP A 230 0.09 -8.01 3.59
C TRP A 230 -1.09 -7.73 4.49
N GLU A 231 -1.14 -6.54 5.08
CA GLU A 231 -2.28 -6.11 5.88
C GLU A 231 -2.87 -4.79 5.35
N PRO A 232 -4.16 -4.78 5.00
CA PRO A 232 -4.79 -3.60 4.45
C PRO A 232 -5.00 -2.55 5.52
N VAL A 233 -4.92 -1.29 5.09
CA VAL A 233 -5.31 -0.13 5.90
C VAL A 233 -6.35 0.68 5.09
N GLY A 234 -7.30 0.00 4.46
CA GLY A 234 -8.20 0.56 3.46
C GLY A 234 -9.48 1.19 4.02
N THR A 235 -9.84 0.88 5.26
CA THR A 235 -10.99 1.40 6.00
C THR A 235 -10.64 1.66 7.47
N PRO A 236 -11.40 2.51 8.20
CA PRO A 236 -11.15 2.76 9.62
C PRO A 236 -11.18 1.48 10.47
N ALA A 237 -12.04 0.51 10.13
CA ALA A 237 -12.06 -0.80 10.77
C ALA A 237 -10.76 -1.60 10.55
N GLU A 238 -10.28 -1.70 9.30
CA GLU A 238 -8.99 -2.35 9.00
C GLU A 238 -7.82 -1.64 9.70
N TYR A 239 -7.83 -0.31 9.74
CA TYR A 239 -6.83 0.48 10.46
C TYR A 239 -6.85 0.24 11.97
N LEU A 240 -8.04 0.13 12.57
CA LEU A 240 -8.17 -0.18 13.98
C LEU A 240 -7.65 -1.59 14.27
N ASP A 241 -8.06 -2.57 13.46
CA ASP A 241 -7.66 -3.97 13.65
C ASP A 241 -6.14 -4.16 13.52
N VAL A 242 -5.48 -3.51 12.56
CA VAL A 242 -4.03 -3.62 12.40
C VAL A 242 -3.25 -2.95 13.55
N ASN A 243 -3.82 -1.94 14.21
CA ASN A 243 -3.20 -1.33 15.39
C ASN A 243 -3.31 -2.22 16.62
N LEU A 244 -4.47 -2.85 16.81
CA LEU A 244 -4.74 -3.72 17.96
C LEU A 244 -4.06 -5.09 17.81
N THR A 245 -4.06 -5.63 16.58
CA THR A 245 -3.48 -6.93 16.23
C THR A 245 -2.46 -6.76 15.09
N PRO A 246 -1.32 -6.09 15.35
CA PRO A 246 -0.30 -5.85 14.34
C PRO A 246 0.37 -7.16 13.89
N PRO A 247 0.76 -7.26 12.60
CA PRO A 247 1.47 -8.43 12.10
C PRO A 247 2.92 -8.46 12.60
N ALA A 248 3.54 -9.65 12.56
CA ALA A 248 4.99 -9.72 12.55
C ALA A 248 5.50 -9.22 11.19
N MET A 249 6.59 -8.45 11.18
CA MET A 249 7.29 -7.97 9.98
C MET A 249 8.76 -8.42 10.07
N PRO A 250 9.12 -9.59 9.49
CA PRO A 250 10.47 -10.15 9.51
C PRO A 250 11.58 -9.16 9.14
N SER A 251 11.42 -8.41 8.05
CA SER A 251 12.41 -7.41 7.63
C SER A 251 12.53 -6.30 8.65
N LEU A 252 11.48 -5.99 9.40
CA LEU A 252 11.46 -4.95 10.44
C LEU A 252 11.77 -5.48 11.85
N GLY A 253 12.41 -6.65 11.96
CA GLY A 253 12.86 -7.22 13.24
C GLY A 253 11.94 -8.28 13.83
N GLY A 254 10.99 -8.78 13.04
CA GLY A 254 10.11 -9.89 13.42
C GLY A 254 8.87 -9.38 14.15
N ASP A 255 8.87 -9.41 15.48
CA ASP A 255 7.67 -9.10 16.26
C ASP A 255 7.22 -7.63 16.14
N ALA A 256 5.93 -7.37 16.35
CA ALA A 256 5.35 -6.03 16.33
C ALA A 256 6.05 -5.02 17.24
N THR A 257 6.60 -5.47 18.37
CA THR A 257 7.37 -4.63 19.28
C THR A 257 8.65 -4.06 18.66
N ALA A 258 9.23 -4.72 17.65
CA ALA A 258 10.49 -4.29 17.02
C ALA A 258 10.32 -3.06 16.12
N TRP A 259 9.12 -2.80 15.61
CA TRP A 259 8.82 -1.67 14.74
C TRP A 259 7.75 -0.74 15.31
N THR A 260 7.24 -1.01 16.51
CA THR A 260 6.31 -0.12 17.22
C THR A 260 7.03 1.19 17.58
N GLY A 261 6.37 2.32 17.34
CA GLY A 261 6.84 3.65 17.72
C GLY A 261 6.55 3.98 19.19
N ASP A 262 6.52 5.26 19.52
CA ASP A 262 6.33 5.70 20.91
C ASP A 262 4.85 5.67 21.34
N VAL A 263 4.37 4.46 21.61
CA VAL A 263 3.01 4.20 22.09
C VAL A 263 3.00 3.42 23.40
N GLU A 264 1.95 3.63 24.17
CA GLU A 264 1.54 2.80 25.28
C GLU A 264 0.40 1.87 24.84
N ILE A 265 0.48 0.61 25.29
CA ILE A 265 -0.57 -0.39 25.10
C ILE A 265 -1.29 -0.56 26.43
N VAL A 266 -2.53 -0.10 26.49
CA VAL A 266 -3.32 -0.08 27.72
C VAL A 266 -4.38 -1.18 27.69
N GLY A 267 -4.61 -1.80 28.85
CA GLY A 267 -5.61 -2.86 29.05
C GLY A 267 -5.01 -4.28 29.05
N ALA A 268 -5.69 -5.20 29.72
CA ALA A 268 -5.25 -6.59 29.91
C ALA A 268 -5.25 -7.43 28.61
N GLY A 269 -5.64 -6.85 27.47
CA GLY A 269 -5.75 -7.54 26.18
C GLY A 269 -5.27 -6.73 24.96
N ARG A 270 -4.50 -5.65 25.12
CA ARG A 270 -4.12 -4.71 24.03
C ARG A 270 -5.31 -3.96 23.43
N ASP A 271 -6.25 -3.54 24.28
CA ASP A 271 -7.51 -2.94 23.84
C ASP A 271 -7.37 -1.47 23.44
N VAL A 272 -6.28 -0.79 23.85
CA VAL A 272 -6.03 0.60 23.48
C VAL A 272 -4.57 0.79 23.09
N VAL A 273 -4.35 1.46 21.96
CA VAL A 273 -3.04 1.92 21.50
C VAL A 273 -3.02 3.43 21.54
N ALA A 274 -2.20 4.02 22.40
CA ALA A 274 -2.13 5.47 22.54
C ALA A 274 -0.71 5.96 22.35
N ALA A 275 -0.51 7.04 21.60
CA ALA A 275 0.77 7.75 21.60
C ALA A 275 1.15 8.13 23.03
N ARG A 276 2.41 7.86 23.44
CA ARG A 276 2.87 8.07 24.82
C ARG A 276 2.83 9.55 25.23
N SER A 277 2.88 10.45 24.27
CA SER A 277 2.72 11.89 24.48
C SER A 277 1.32 12.30 24.97
N VAL A 278 0.31 11.44 24.81
CA VAL A 278 -1.08 11.77 25.09
C VAL A 278 -1.42 11.44 26.54
N ARG A 279 -2.08 12.39 27.20
CA ARG A 279 -2.67 12.16 28.52
C ARG A 279 -4.08 11.60 28.38
N ILE A 280 -4.25 10.34 28.76
CA ILE A 280 -5.59 9.75 28.93
C ILE A 280 -6.12 10.13 30.33
N PRO A 281 -7.31 10.76 30.44
CA PRO A 281 -7.93 11.04 31.73
C PRO A 281 -8.14 9.78 32.56
N ALA A 282 -7.90 9.83 33.88
CA ALA A 282 -8.01 8.67 34.77
C ALA A 282 -9.45 8.09 34.84
N ASP A 283 -10.45 8.91 34.55
CA ASP A 283 -11.86 8.54 34.51
C ASP A 283 -12.34 8.11 33.11
N ALA A 284 -11.48 8.13 32.09
CA ALA A 284 -11.80 7.65 30.76
C ALA A 284 -12.10 6.14 30.76
N ARG A 285 -12.97 5.71 29.85
CA ARG A 285 -13.28 4.30 29.58
C ARG A 285 -13.21 4.06 28.08
N LEU A 286 -12.11 3.48 27.64
CA LEU A 286 -11.81 3.23 26.24
C LEU A 286 -11.73 1.72 26.00
N THR A 287 -12.33 1.25 24.91
CA THR A 287 -12.29 -0.15 24.49
C THR A 287 -12.08 -0.23 22.99
N ARG A 288 -11.07 -0.96 22.53
CA ARG A 288 -10.71 -1.03 21.10
C ARG A 288 -10.53 0.37 20.50
N CYS A 289 -9.60 1.14 21.06
CA CYS A 289 -9.34 2.50 20.61
C CYS A 289 -7.89 2.72 20.18
N VAL A 290 -7.69 3.56 19.17
CA VAL A 290 -6.39 4.16 18.86
C VAL A 290 -6.44 5.64 19.24
N VAL A 291 -5.36 6.17 19.81
CA VAL A 291 -5.26 7.57 20.22
C VAL A 291 -3.98 8.17 19.63
N TRP A 292 -4.14 9.11 18.68
CA TRP A 292 -3.04 9.80 18.02
C TRP A 292 -2.36 10.82 18.93
N GLU A 293 -1.13 11.18 18.59
CA GLU A 293 -0.25 12.07 19.34
C GLU A 293 -0.80 13.49 19.57
N ASP A 294 -1.74 13.92 18.72
CA ASP A 294 -2.41 15.23 18.74
C ASP A 294 -3.86 15.16 19.24
N ALA A 295 -4.32 13.99 19.70
CA ALA A 295 -5.65 13.82 20.23
C ALA A 295 -5.84 14.48 21.60
N VAL A 296 -7.01 15.07 21.83
CA VAL A 296 -7.43 15.61 23.12
C VAL A 296 -8.67 14.86 23.61
N LEU A 297 -8.55 14.20 24.76
CA LEU A 297 -9.62 13.40 25.34
C LEU A 297 -10.37 14.20 26.42
N PRO A 298 -11.71 14.34 26.30
CA PRO A 298 -12.52 14.94 27.35
C PRO A 298 -12.47 14.14 28.66
N ALA A 299 -12.62 14.81 29.80
CA ALA A 299 -12.79 14.14 31.09
C ALA A 299 -14.03 13.23 31.06
N GLY A 300 -13.91 12.04 31.64
CA GLY A 300 -15.00 11.06 31.73
C GLY A 300 -15.41 10.43 30.39
N VAL A 301 -14.63 10.61 29.32
CA VAL A 301 -14.96 10.10 27.98
C VAL A 301 -15.16 8.59 28.00
N ARG A 302 -16.20 8.14 27.28
CA ARG A 302 -16.50 6.73 27.05
C ARG A 302 -16.54 6.51 25.55
N ALA A 303 -15.65 5.66 25.04
CA ALA A 303 -15.58 5.37 23.62
C ALA A 303 -15.23 3.91 23.38
N THR A 304 -15.81 3.36 22.33
CA THR A 304 -15.61 1.98 21.92
C THR A 304 -15.43 1.94 20.41
N ASP A 305 -14.46 1.15 19.94
CA ASP A 305 -14.27 0.80 18.53
C ASP A 305 -14.07 2.03 17.63
N GLY A 306 -12.93 2.70 17.78
CA GLY A 306 -12.65 3.90 16.99
C GLY A 306 -11.29 4.52 17.25
N VAL A 307 -11.09 5.71 16.70
CA VAL A 307 -9.82 6.43 16.69
C VAL A 307 -10.03 7.84 17.20
N PHE A 308 -9.20 8.27 18.13
CA PHE A 308 -9.09 9.67 18.50
C PHE A 308 -7.97 10.34 17.68
N GLY A 309 -8.35 11.29 16.84
CA GLY A 309 -7.44 12.21 16.14
C GLY A 309 -7.50 13.62 16.72
N ALA A 310 -6.87 14.58 16.03
CA ALA A 310 -6.88 15.99 16.43
C ALA A 310 -8.28 16.60 16.38
N ARG A 311 -9.18 16.08 15.53
CA ARG A 311 -10.57 16.53 15.42
C ARG A 311 -11.55 15.78 16.33
N GLY A 312 -11.05 14.92 17.21
CA GLY A 312 -11.86 14.18 18.18
C GLY A 312 -12.00 12.70 17.85
N PHE A 313 -13.10 12.09 18.32
CA PHE A 313 -13.34 10.66 18.18
C PHE A 313 -14.04 10.31 16.87
N HIS A 314 -13.53 9.28 16.20
CA HIS A 314 -14.01 8.76 14.92
C HIS A 314 -14.31 7.26 15.06
N PRO A 315 -15.58 6.83 15.00
CA PRO A 315 -15.95 5.42 15.04
C PRO A 315 -15.36 4.63 13.86
N ALA A 316 -14.95 3.38 14.10
CA ALA A 316 -14.36 2.51 13.08
C ALA A 316 -15.40 1.93 12.10
N ALA A 317 -16.61 1.65 12.60
CA ALA A 317 -17.78 1.42 11.77
C ALA A 317 -18.35 2.78 11.37
N ALA A 318 -18.24 3.15 10.09
CA ALA A 318 -19.08 4.22 9.58
C ALA A 318 -20.54 3.81 9.83
N GLU A 319 -21.33 4.68 10.48
CA GLU A 319 -22.78 4.52 10.47
C GLU A 319 -23.18 4.28 9.00
N ALA A 320 -23.81 3.15 8.75
CA ALA A 320 -24.27 2.76 7.44
C ALA A 320 -25.50 3.61 7.05
N ASP A 321 -25.36 4.93 7.04
CA ASP A 321 -26.44 5.85 6.72
C ASP A 321 -25.91 7.12 6.05
N GLN A 322 -25.56 6.99 4.76
CA GLN A 322 -25.64 8.05 3.73
C GLN A 322 -25.33 7.51 2.32
N ARG A 323 -25.77 6.28 2.01
CA ARG A 323 -25.96 5.87 0.60
C ARG A 323 -27.35 6.29 0.16
N GLY A 324 -27.49 7.56 -0.21
CA GLY A 324 -28.69 8.11 -0.80
C GLY A 324 -28.37 9.37 -1.61
N ALA A 325 -28.29 9.20 -2.94
CA ALA A 325 -28.36 10.22 -3.99
C ALA A 325 -27.18 11.21 -4.12
N ALA A 326 -26.26 10.93 -5.06
CA ALA A 326 -26.22 11.57 -6.39
C ALA A 326 -25.16 10.88 -7.26
#